data_AF-A0A9P3PHH8-F1
#
_entry.id   AF-A0A9P3PHH8-F1
#
_cell.length_a   1.000
_cell.length_b   1.000
_cell.length_c   1.000
_cell.angle_alpha   90.00
_cell.angle_beta   90.00
_cell.angle_gamma   90.00
#
_symmetry.space_group_name_H-M   'P 1'
#
loop_
_entity.id
_entity.type
_entity.pdbx_description
1 polymer ?
#
loop_
_entity_poly.entity_id
_entity_poly.type
_entity_poly.pdbx_seq_one_letter_code
_entity_poly.pdbx_strand_id
1 'polypeptide(L)'
;MWRILQIYAGPIKPWTDYSSLVTLDHPDQPRFTRNTALHHGLPLLDALVESPRRRQRPSSPSSSDSDVSDAEPFSILDIRFQRARTIPRIPRLFSIPTRPLAVPPTPSPSLLMSGKIVAPFSGPLTANGLKLWLSSCEDGFDNYEDTHEKKTLSAKTRIRLTGAALVEPQMAEWWTASKTEFLALTTWEAFVAKLKARFMPVNWKMDALEQFFGCSQGKRDFRTFTADLAQCLGTLPSATISTTVCKGDP
;
A
#
# COMPACT_ATOMS: atom_id res chain seq x y z
N MET A 1 -41.04 22.25 18.87
CA MET A 1 -41.07 22.66 17.44
C MET A 1 -40.55 21.49 16.63
N TRP A 2 -41.45 20.76 15.97
CA TRP A 2 -41.16 19.53 15.22
C TRP A 2 -41.26 19.83 13.71
N ARG A 3 -40.19 19.58 12.95
CA ARG A 3 -40.17 19.43 11.47
C ARG A 3 -38.99 18.49 11.15
N ILE A 4 -39.22 17.20 10.96
CA ILE A 4 -39.59 16.51 9.69
C ILE A 4 -38.54 16.77 8.60
N LEU A 5 -37.62 15.81 8.44
CA LEU A 5 -36.87 15.58 7.20
C LEU A 5 -37.32 14.21 6.66
N GLN A 6 -38.18 14.24 5.64
CA GLN A 6 -38.49 13.09 4.79
C GLN A 6 -37.38 12.96 3.75
N ILE A 7 -36.61 11.87 3.83
CA ILE A 7 -35.75 11.44 2.73
C ILE A 7 -36.57 10.42 1.91
N TYR A 8 -36.80 10.77 0.66
CA TYR A 8 -37.44 9.94 -0.35
C TYR A 8 -36.58 8.69 -0.61
N ALA A 9 -37.11 7.51 -0.28
CA ALA A 9 -36.59 6.22 -0.73
C ALA A 9 -37.15 5.95 -2.14
N GLY A 10 -36.29 6.00 -3.16
CA GLY A 10 -36.61 5.53 -4.51
C GLY A 10 -36.50 4.00 -4.59
N PRO A 11 -37.25 3.34 -5.49
CA PRO A 11 -37.26 1.89 -5.61
C PRO A 11 -35.97 1.37 -6.24
N ILE A 12 -35.29 0.47 -5.51
CA ILE A 12 -34.15 -0.31 -5.96
C ILE A 12 -34.65 -1.31 -7.02
N LYS A 13 -34.20 -1.15 -8.27
CA LYS A 13 -34.43 -2.14 -9.32
C LYS A 13 -33.52 -3.35 -9.09
N PRO A 14 -34.02 -4.59 -9.26
CA PRO A 14 -33.21 -5.79 -9.13
C PRO A 14 -32.20 -5.91 -10.27
N TRP A 15 -30.98 -6.29 -9.93
CA TRP A 15 -29.95 -6.72 -10.86
C TRP A 15 -30.28 -8.12 -11.34
N THR A 16 -30.77 -8.25 -12.57
CA THR A 16 -30.86 -9.53 -13.28
C THR A 16 -30.02 -9.47 -14.55
N ASP A 17 -29.20 -10.51 -14.70
CA ASP A 17 -28.44 -10.94 -15.87
C ASP A 17 -27.24 -10.13 -16.37
N TYR A 18 -26.08 -10.46 -15.80
CA TYR A 18 -24.81 -10.51 -16.52
C TYR A 18 -24.34 -11.97 -16.63
N SER A 19 -25.13 -12.81 -17.30
CA SER A 19 -24.68 -14.09 -17.85
C SER A 19 -24.59 -13.97 -19.36
N SER A 20 -23.48 -13.44 -19.87
CA SER A 20 -23.04 -13.71 -21.23
C SER A 20 -21.53 -13.86 -21.25
N LEU A 21 -21.15 -15.13 -21.18
CA LEU A 21 -19.83 -15.69 -21.39
C LEU A 21 -19.14 -15.09 -22.61
N VAL A 22 -17.93 -14.58 -22.38
CA VAL A 22 -16.89 -14.40 -23.39
C VAL A 22 -16.46 -15.80 -23.85
N THR A 23 -16.85 -16.18 -25.05
CA THR A 23 -16.15 -17.21 -25.82
C THR A 23 -16.26 -16.82 -27.29
N LEU A 24 -15.17 -16.35 -27.89
CA LEU A 24 -15.03 -16.22 -29.34
C LEU A 24 -13.53 -16.11 -29.68
N ASP A 25 -12.80 -17.20 -29.41
CA ASP A 25 -11.65 -17.56 -30.24
C ASP A 25 -12.23 -18.25 -31.48
N HIS A 26 -12.50 -17.45 -32.53
CA HIS A 26 -12.90 -17.98 -33.83
C HIS A 26 -11.69 -17.95 -34.77
N PRO A 27 -11.21 -19.09 -35.28
CA PRO A 27 -9.99 -19.17 -36.09
C PRO A 27 -10.11 -18.48 -37.47
N ASP A 28 -11.30 -18.01 -37.85
CA ASP A 28 -11.57 -17.38 -39.15
C ASP A 28 -11.78 -15.86 -39.08
N GLN A 29 -11.50 -15.20 -37.94
CA GLN A 29 -11.57 -13.74 -37.91
C GLN A 29 -10.40 -13.12 -38.69
N PRO A 30 -10.67 -12.32 -39.74
CA PRO A 30 -9.61 -11.69 -40.52
C PRO A 30 -8.84 -10.74 -39.61
N ARG A 31 -7.53 -11.01 -39.46
CA ARG A 31 -6.62 -10.12 -38.73
C ARG A 31 -6.81 -8.70 -39.25
N PHE A 32 -7.03 -7.76 -38.34
CA PHE A 32 -7.13 -6.36 -38.69
C PHE A 32 -5.78 -5.92 -39.27
N THR A 33 -5.73 -5.69 -40.59
CA THR A 33 -4.52 -5.27 -41.29
C THR A 33 -4.61 -3.79 -41.66
N ARG A 34 -3.47 -3.18 -41.99
CA ARG A 34 -3.39 -1.78 -42.43
C ARG A 34 -4.34 -1.46 -43.60
N ASN A 35 -4.58 -2.43 -44.48
CA ASN A 35 -5.48 -2.27 -45.63
C ASN A 35 -6.95 -2.26 -45.21
N THR A 36 -7.32 -3.02 -44.17
CA THR A 36 -8.68 -3.00 -43.62
C THR A 36 -8.98 -1.64 -42.95
N ALA A 37 -7.99 -1.05 -42.28
CA ALA A 37 -8.11 0.29 -41.69
C ALA A 37 -8.36 1.40 -42.74
N LEU A 38 -7.70 1.31 -43.91
CA LEU A 38 -7.89 2.24 -45.03
C LEU A 38 -9.31 2.20 -45.60
N HIS A 39 -9.88 1.00 -45.75
CA HIS A 39 -11.25 0.84 -46.25
C HIS A 39 -12.32 1.40 -45.30
N HIS A 40 -12.03 1.48 -43.99
CA HIS A 40 -12.94 2.01 -43.00
C HIS A 40 -12.71 3.50 -42.68
N GLY A 41 -11.88 4.20 -43.47
CA GLY A 41 -11.64 5.64 -43.30
C GLY A 41 -10.97 6.00 -41.97
N LEU A 42 -10.29 5.04 -41.33
CA LEU A 42 -9.57 5.31 -40.09
C LEU A 42 -8.29 6.09 -40.39
N PRO A 43 -8.01 7.19 -39.66
CA PRO A 43 -6.81 7.98 -39.86
C PRO A 43 -5.58 7.11 -39.58
N LEU A 44 -4.82 6.79 -40.62
CA LEU A 44 -3.50 6.17 -40.47
C LEU A 44 -2.58 7.19 -39.80
N LEU A 45 -2.08 6.86 -38.61
CA LEU A 45 -1.09 7.63 -37.86
C LEU A 45 0.30 7.57 -38.55
N ASP A 46 0.39 7.88 -39.83
CA ASP A 46 1.67 7.97 -40.56
C ASP A 46 2.46 9.25 -40.23
N ALA A 47 1.84 10.23 -39.56
CA ALA A 47 2.42 11.55 -39.35
C ALA A 47 3.27 11.72 -38.07
N LEU A 48 3.39 10.70 -37.22
CA LEU A 48 4.10 10.79 -35.92
C LEU A 48 5.30 9.85 -35.77
N VAL A 49 5.72 9.16 -36.84
CA VAL A 49 7.04 8.52 -36.86
C VAL A 49 8.05 9.55 -37.34
N GLU A 50 8.49 10.39 -36.41
CA GLU A 50 9.66 11.22 -36.60
C GLU A 50 10.84 10.28 -36.89
N SER A 51 11.38 10.38 -38.11
CA SER A 51 12.46 9.52 -38.58
C SER A 51 13.62 9.53 -37.58
N PRO A 52 14.24 8.38 -37.24
CA PRO A 52 15.39 8.36 -36.36
C PRO A 52 16.47 9.24 -36.97
N ARG A 53 16.77 10.38 -36.33
CA ARG A 53 17.92 11.21 -36.67
C ARG A 53 19.16 10.33 -36.57
N ARG A 54 19.65 9.92 -37.74
CA ARG A 54 20.91 9.25 -37.99
C ARG A 54 22.01 10.05 -37.30
N ARG A 55 22.46 9.61 -36.12
CA ARG A 55 23.64 10.16 -35.44
C ARG A 55 24.83 10.05 -36.40
N GLN A 56 25.18 11.17 -37.02
CA GLN A 56 26.47 11.32 -37.67
C GLN A 56 27.55 11.13 -36.60
N ARG A 57 28.43 10.19 -36.90
CA ARG A 57 29.63 9.84 -36.15
C ARG A 57 30.65 10.96 -36.40
N PRO A 58 31.06 11.76 -35.40
CA PRO A 58 32.20 12.65 -35.57
C PRO A 58 33.46 11.81 -35.43
N SER A 59 34.20 11.73 -36.52
CA SER A 59 35.59 11.34 -36.59
C SER A 59 36.44 12.22 -35.67
N SER A 60 37.24 11.59 -34.80
CA SER A 60 38.41 12.17 -34.16
C SER A 60 39.37 12.73 -35.24
N PRO A 61 40.10 13.82 -34.97
CA PRO A 61 41.45 13.60 -34.44
C PRO A 61 42.03 14.71 -33.53
N SER A 62 43.16 14.35 -32.92
CA SER A 62 44.31 15.20 -32.59
C SER A 62 44.38 15.89 -31.22
N SER A 63 45.21 15.29 -30.37
CA SER A 63 46.32 15.88 -29.61
C SER A 63 46.22 17.34 -29.16
N SER A 64 46.22 17.55 -27.84
CA SER A 64 47.09 18.56 -27.23
C SER A 64 47.38 18.21 -25.77
N ASP A 65 48.66 18.06 -25.47
CA ASP A 65 49.24 18.01 -24.13
C ASP A 65 48.95 19.30 -23.34
N SER A 66 48.79 19.16 -22.01
CA SER A 66 49.06 20.11 -20.90
C SER A 66 48.36 19.51 -19.67
N ASP A 67 49.01 18.72 -18.82
CA ASP A 67 49.94 19.13 -17.75
C ASP A 67 49.31 20.02 -16.65
N VAL A 68 49.77 19.77 -15.43
CA VAL A 68 49.52 20.45 -14.14
C VAL A 68 48.37 19.90 -13.28
N SER A 69 48.74 18.87 -12.50
CA SER A 69 48.72 18.86 -11.03
C SER A 69 47.65 19.71 -10.32
N ASP A 70 46.74 19.05 -9.61
CA ASP A 70 46.74 19.17 -8.15
C ASP A 70 45.94 18.02 -7.52
N ALA A 71 46.65 17.18 -6.77
CA ALA A 71 46.08 16.08 -6.03
C ALA A 71 45.94 16.56 -4.58
N GLU A 72 44.73 16.98 -4.20
CA GLU A 72 44.38 17.17 -2.79
C GLU A 72 44.12 15.80 -2.14
N PRO A 73 44.96 15.36 -1.18
CA PRO A 73 44.72 14.13 -0.45
C PRO A 73 43.66 14.40 0.63
N PHE A 74 42.44 13.91 0.40
CA PHE A 74 41.47 13.82 1.48
C PHE A 74 42.05 12.95 2.61
N SER A 75 42.34 13.63 3.71
CA SER A 75 42.90 13.07 4.92
C SER A 75 42.04 11.93 5.42
N ILE A 76 42.60 10.73 5.39
CA ILE A 76 42.11 9.54 6.10
C ILE A 76 42.21 9.88 7.59
N LEU A 77 41.06 10.15 8.21
CA LEU A 77 40.94 10.23 9.66
C LEU A 77 41.09 8.83 10.23
N ASP A 78 42.28 8.54 10.72
CA ASP A 78 42.62 7.45 11.63
C ASP A 78 41.70 7.49 12.86
N ILE A 79 40.69 6.62 12.88
CA ILE A 79 39.95 6.28 14.10
C ILE A 79 40.74 5.15 14.78
N ARG A 80 41.80 5.52 15.49
CA ARG A 80 42.54 4.64 16.40
C ARG A 80 42.09 4.84 17.84
N PHE A 81 41.71 3.73 18.44
CA PHE A 81 41.73 3.41 19.88
C PHE A 81 40.90 4.28 20.84
N GLN A 82 39.75 3.73 21.24
CA GLN A 82 39.39 3.72 22.66
C GLN A 82 38.99 2.32 23.14
N ARG A 83 40.00 1.65 23.70
CA ARG A 83 39.99 1.07 25.04
C ARG A 83 38.88 0.05 25.35
N ALA A 84 39.26 -1.23 25.25
CA ALA A 84 38.62 -2.32 25.96
C ALA A 84 38.51 -1.98 27.45
N ARG A 85 37.28 -1.80 27.94
CA ARG A 85 36.97 -1.82 29.37
C ARG A 85 36.75 -3.28 29.77
N THR A 86 37.72 -3.81 30.50
CA THR A 86 37.57 -4.99 31.33
C THR A 86 36.37 -4.81 32.27
N ILE A 87 35.34 -5.63 32.07
CA ILE A 87 34.19 -5.74 32.97
C ILE A 87 34.67 -6.56 34.18
N PRO A 88 34.65 -6.03 35.41
CA PRO A 88 34.89 -6.85 36.59
C PRO A 88 33.68 -7.79 36.78
N ARG A 89 33.99 -9.10 36.78
CA ARG A 89 33.10 -10.17 37.25
C ARG A 89 32.68 -9.85 38.69
N ILE A 90 31.40 -9.51 38.88
CA ILE A 90 30.78 -9.45 40.20
C ILE A 90 30.43 -10.89 40.61
N PRO A 91 30.86 -11.37 41.78
CA PRO A 91 30.43 -12.66 42.31
C PRO A 91 28.93 -12.61 42.65
N ARG A 92 28.19 -13.55 42.07
CA ARG A 92 26.87 -13.98 42.57
C ARG A 92 27.02 -14.42 44.02
N LEU A 93 26.14 -13.95 44.90
CA LEU A 93 25.62 -14.67 46.07
C LEU A 93 24.68 -13.73 46.85
N PHE A 94 23.40 -13.69 46.47
CA PHE A 94 22.31 -13.41 47.41
C PHE A 94 21.09 -14.22 46.97
N SER A 95 20.91 -15.36 47.65
CA SER A 95 19.67 -16.12 47.65
C SER A 95 18.58 -15.28 48.31
N ILE A 96 17.62 -14.82 47.51
CA ILE A 96 16.38 -14.23 48.02
C ILE A 96 15.39 -15.37 48.24
N PRO A 97 14.74 -15.47 49.42
CA PRO A 97 13.75 -16.50 49.69
C PRO A 97 12.52 -16.33 48.79
N THR A 98 12.20 -17.41 48.09
CA THR A 98 11.02 -17.59 47.27
C THR A 98 9.76 -17.39 48.13
N ARG A 99 9.01 -16.32 47.85
CA ARG A 99 7.66 -16.12 48.39
C ARG A 99 6.66 -16.65 47.36
N PRO A 100 5.94 -17.76 47.61
CA PRO A 100 4.87 -18.19 46.73
C PRO A 100 3.66 -17.30 47.01
N LEU A 101 3.55 -16.19 46.28
CA LEU A 101 2.28 -15.49 46.13
C LEU A 101 1.53 -16.16 44.99
N ALA A 102 0.61 -17.05 45.38
CA ALA A 102 -0.46 -17.54 44.54
C ALA A 102 -1.23 -16.33 43.99
N VAL A 103 -0.95 -15.96 42.75
CA VAL A 103 -1.81 -15.09 41.96
C VAL A 103 -2.83 -16.03 41.28
N PRO A 104 -4.13 -15.91 41.57
CA PRO A 104 -5.12 -16.61 40.77
C PRO A 104 -5.01 -16.09 39.33
N PRO A 105 -5.01 -16.95 38.30
CA PRO A 105 -5.16 -16.47 36.93
C PRO A 105 -6.59 -15.94 36.82
N THR A 106 -6.78 -14.64 37.01
CA THR A 106 -7.97 -13.96 36.53
C THR A 106 -7.90 -14.04 35.01
N PRO A 107 -8.75 -14.84 34.32
CA PRO A 107 -8.82 -14.78 32.88
C PRO A 107 -9.29 -13.37 32.55
N SER A 108 -8.42 -12.56 31.97
CA SER A 108 -8.78 -11.26 31.44
C SER A 108 -9.88 -11.50 30.41
N PRO A 109 -11.14 -11.13 30.68
CA PRO A 109 -12.19 -11.40 29.73
C PRO A 109 -12.03 -10.40 28.58
N SER A 110 -12.20 -10.87 27.35
CA SER A 110 -12.52 -10.05 26.16
C SER A 110 -11.38 -9.58 25.23
N LEU A 111 -10.30 -10.35 25.03
CA LEU A 111 -9.45 -10.16 23.83
C LEU A 111 -9.51 -11.31 22.80
N LEU A 112 -10.04 -12.48 23.17
CA LEU A 112 -10.15 -13.63 22.27
C LEU A 112 -11.15 -13.41 21.11
N MET A 113 -12.09 -12.47 21.22
CA MET A 113 -12.99 -12.12 20.12
C MET A 113 -12.38 -11.11 19.14
N SER A 114 -11.30 -10.41 19.52
CA SER A 114 -10.68 -9.39 18.67
C SER A 114 -10.05 -10.01 17.42
N GLY A 115 -9.40 -11.15 17.57
CA GLY A 115 -8.78 -11.88 16.46
C GLY A 115 -9.76 -12.52 15.48
N LYS A 116 -11.07 -12.50 15.78
CA LYS A 116 -12.12 -12.98 14.85
C LYS A 116 -12.67 -11.88 13.95
N ILE A 117 -12.59 -10.62 14.39
CA ILE A 117 -13.16 -9.47 13.67
C ILE A 117 -12.07 -8.74 12.89
N VAL A 118 -10.91 -8.53 13.51
CA VAL A 118 -9.79 -7.81 12.89
C VAL A 118 -8.56 -8.70 12.87
N ALA A 119 -8.00 -8.92 11.68
CA ALA A 119 -6.77 -9.66 11.52
C ALA A 119 -5.58 -8.89 12.15
N PRO A 120 -4.64 -9.56 12.81
CA PRO A 120 -3.46 -8.90 13.36
C PRO A 120 -2.59 -8.32 12.24
N PHE A 121 -2.09 -7.09 12.42
CA PHE A 121 -1.11 -6.48 11.54
C PHE A 121 0.31 -6.81 12.02
N SER A 122 0.97 -7.74 11.34
CA SER A 122 2.35 -8.13 11.58
C SER A 122 3.38 -7.40 10.71
N GLY A 123 2.93 -6.46 9.86
CA GLY A 123 3.77 -5.82 8.85
C GLY A 123 3.84 -6.60 7.52
N PRO A 124 4.57 -6.09 6.52
CA PRO A 124 5.48 -4.92 6.57
C PRO A 124 4.75 -3.57 6.52
N LEU A 125 5.39 -2.53 7.10
CA LEU A 125 4.96 -1.11 7.10
C LEU A 125 5.08 -0.48 5.70
N THR A 126 4.39 -1.06 4.73
CA THR A 126 4.27 -0.55 3.37
C THR A 126 2.93 0.14 3.19
N ALA A 127 2.87 1.16 2.32
CA ALA A 127 1.62 1.86 2.02
C ALA A 127 0.53 0.89 1.51
N ASN A 128 0.91 -0.12 0.72
CA ASN A 128 -0.02 -1.14 0.25
C ASN A 128 -0.52 -2.04 1.38
N GLY A 129 0.41 -2.61 2.17
CA GLY A 129 0.06 -3.50 3.26
C GLY A 129 -0.88 -2.84 4.27
N LEU A 130 -0.61 -1.57 4.59
CA LEU A 130 -1.45 -0.79 5.49
C LEU A 130 -2.85 -0.54 4.91
N LYS A 131 -2.97 -0.22 3.62
CA LYS A 131 -4.26 -0.02 2.95
C LYS A 131 -5.09 -1.29 2.88
N LEU A 132 -4.48 -2.39 2.43
CA LEU A 132 -5.15 -3.69 2.34
C LEU A 132 -5.62 -4.16 3.71
N TRP A 133 -4.78 -3.99 4.72
CA TRP A 133 -5.14 -4.34 6.09
C TRP A 133 -6.30 -3.48 6.62
N LEU A 134 -6.27 -2.16 6.39
CA LEU A 134 -7.38 -1.28 6.79
C LEU A 134 -8.69 -1.65 6.07
N SER A 135 -8.64 -1.96 4.77
CA SER A 135 -9.79 -2.46 4.02
C SER A 135 -10.34 -3.75 4.64
N SER A 136 -9.45 -4.70 4.97
CA SER A 136 -9.84 -5.95 5.64
C SER A 136 -10.43 -5.72 7.03
N CYS A 137 -10.03 -4.66 7.75
CA CYS A 137 -10.67 -4.27 9.00
C CYS A 137 -12.10 -3.79 8.78
N GLU A 138 -12.32 -2.96 7.75
CA GLU A 138 -13.65 -2.45 7.37
C GLU A 138 -14.57 -3.61 6.97
N ASP A 139 -14.10 -4.50 6.10
CA ASP A 139 -14.82 -5.73 5.72
C ASP A 139 -15.15 -6.60 6.95
N GLY A 140 -14.22 -6.70 7.91
CA GLY A 140 -14.41 -7.43 9.15
C GLY A 140 -15.47 -6.81 10.07
N PHE A 141 -15.56 -5.47 10.10
CA PHE A 141 -16.62 -4.76 10.83
C PHE A 141 -17.98 -4.94 10.16
N ASP A 142 -18.03 -4.82 8.84
CA ASP A 142 -19.27 -4.97 8.08
C ASP A 142 -19.82 -6.40 8.22
N ASN A 143 -18.97 -7.42 8.07
CA ASN A 143 -19.35 -8.82 8.30
C ASN A 143 -19.82 -9.09 9.75
N TYR A 144 -19.23 -8.40 10.73
CA TYR A 144 -19.72 -8.49 12.11
C TYR A 144 -21.12 -7.89 12.27
N GLU A 145 -21.39 -6.75 11.62
CA GLU A 145 -22.69 -6.09 11.65
C GLU A 145 -23.77 -6.89 10.92
N ASP A 146 -23.42 -7.52 9.80
CA ASP A 146 -24.32 -8.43 9.05
C ASP A 146 -24.70 -9.67 9.87
N THR A 147 -23.74 -10.25 10.59
CA THR A 147 -23.99 -11.45 11.42
C THR A 147 -24.69 -11.13 12.74
N HIS A 148 -24.67 -9.87 13.18
CA HIS A 148 -25.25 -9.42 14.43
C HIS A 148 -26.22 -8.26 14.18
N GLU A 149 -27.36 -8.56 13.54
CA GLU A 149 -28.45 -7.67 13.08
C GLU A 149 -28.95 -6.59 14.08
N LYS A 150 -28.50 -6.59 15.35
CA LYS A 150 -28.91 -5.64 16.40
C LYS A 150 -27.77 -4.90 17.08
N LYS A 151 -26.50 -5.07 16.67
CA LYS A 151 -25.34 -4.45 17.33
C LYS A 151 -24.36 -3.83 16.33
N THR A 152 -24.62 -2.58 15.95
CA THR A 152 -23.64 -1.74 15.26
C THR A 152 -22.43 -1.50 16.16
N LEU A 153 -21.23 -1.65 15.62
CA LEU A 153 -20.00 -1.40 16.36
C LEU A 153 -19.78 0.11 16.49
N SER A 154 -19.84 0.61 17.72
CA SER A 154 -19.44 2.00 18.02
C SER A 154 -18.02 2.26 17.50
N ALA A 155 -17.78 3.46 16.97
CA ALA A 155 -16.46 3.88 16.49
C ALA A 155 -15.35 3.65 17.52
N LYS A 156 -15.63 3.89 18.81
CA LYS A 156 -14.69 3.62 19.91
C LYS A 156 -14.31 2.15 20.02
N THR A 157 -15.27 1.25 19.78
CA THR A 157 -15.03 -0.20 19.76
C THR A 157 -14.21 -0.59 18.54
N ARG A 158 -14.52 -0.06 17.35
CA ARG A 158 -13.74 -0.28 16.12
C ARG A 158 -12.27 0.12 16.34
N ILE A 159 -12.03 1.34 16.82
CA ILE A 159 -10.68 1.86 17.15
C ILE A 159 -9.97 0.96 18.16
N ARG A 160 -10.66 0.51 19.21
CA ARG A 160 -10.06 -0.38 20.23
C ARG A 160 -9.68 -1.74 19.66
N LEU A 161 -10.53 -2.33 18.81
CA LEU A 161 -10.26 -3.62 18.15
C LEU A 161 -9.07 -3.50 17.20
N THR A 162 -9.06 -2.47 16.34
CA THR A 162 -7.95 -2.21 15.42
C THR A 162 -6.65 -1.96 16.16
N GLY A 163 -6.67 -1.12 17.20
CA GLY A 163 -5.48 -0.84 18.00
C GLY A 163 -4.94 -2.07 18.73
N ALA A 164 -5.82 -2.99 19.18
CA ALA A 164 -5.41 -4.27 19.76
C ALA A 164 -4.83 -5.26 18.73
N ALA A 165 -5.18 -5.09 17.46
CA ALA A 165 -4.67 -5.90 16.35
C ALA A 165 -3.31 -5.42 15.81
N LEU A 166 -2.77 -4.30 16.30
CA LEU A 166 -1.44 -3.81 15.94
C LEU A 166 -0.37 -4.63 16.67
N VAL A 167 0.24 -5.59 15.96
CA VAL A 167 1.29 -6.49 16.50
C VAL A 167 2.68 -5.99 16.14
N GLU A 168 2.82 -5.25 15.05
CA GLU A 168 4.09 -4.64 14.63
C GLU A 168 4.64 -3.74 15.76
N PRO A 169 5.93 -3.88 16.16
CA PRO A 169 6.48 -3.22 17.36
C PRO A 169 6.33 -1.70 17.35
N GLN A 170 6.64 -1.03 16.24
CA GLN A 170 6.60 0.43 16.14
C GLN A 170 5.17 0.96 16.27
N MET A 171 4.20 0.29 15.64
CA MET A 171 2.78 0.61 15.73
C MET A 171 2.20 0.28 17.10
N ALA A 172 2.63 -0.81 17.71
CA ALA A 172 2.19 -1.21 19.05
C ALA A 172 2.65 -0.20 20.11
N GLU A 173 3.93 0.20 20.08
CA GLU A 173 4.44 1.25 20.96
C GLU A 173 3.68 2.57 20.78
N TRP A 174 3.49 3.00 19.54
CA TRP A 174 2.71 4.20 19.23
C TRP A 174 1.27 4.12 19.73
N TRP A 175 0.61 2.97 19.54
CA TRP A 175 -0.74 2.74 20.03
C TRP A 175 -0.81 2.81 21.55
N THR A 176 0.13 2.18 22.27
CA THR A 176 0.15 2.21 23.73
C THR A 176 0.37 3.61 24.29
N ALA A 177 1.23 4.41 23.65
CA ALA A 177 1.53 5.78 24.07
C ALA A 177 0.35 6.73 23.88
N SER A 178 -0.40 6.60 22.79
CA SER A 178 -1.50 7.52 22.42
C SER A 178 -2.90 6.92 22.60
N LYS A 179 -3.02 5.79 23.30
CA LYS A 179 -4.28 5.05 23.47
C LYS A 179 -5.42 5.91 24.02
N THR A 180 -5.15 6.73 25.03
CA THR A 180 -6.16 7.60 25.66
C THR A 180 -6.67 8.66 24.69
N GLU A 181 -5.78 9.25 23.89
CA GLU A 181 -6.14 10.23 22.86
C GLU A 181 -6.98 9.60 21.74
N PHE A 182 -6.65 8.38 21.31
CA PHE A 182 -7.40 7.70 20.26
C PHE A 182 -8.78 7.24 20.71
N LEU A 183 -8.91 6.82 21.98
CA LEU A 183 -10.21 6.46 22.55
C LEU A 183 -11.13 7.66 22.82
N ALA A 184 -10.58 8.88 22.77
CA ALA A 184 -11.34 10.13 22.81
C ALA A 184 -11.85 10.56 21.42
N LEU A 185 -11.36 9.94 20.33
CA LEU A 185 -11.86 10.20 18.98
C LEU A 185 -13.28 9.65 18.83
N THR A 186 -14.15 10.46 18.22
CA THR A 186 -15.56 10.11 17.99
C THR A 186 -15.77 9.37 16.67
N THR A 187 -14.85 9.50 15.72
CA THR A 187 -14.97 8.97 14.36
C THR A 187 -13.83 8.03 14.01
N TRP A 188 -14.17 6.98 13.27
CA TRP A 188 -13.22 5.97 12.77
C TRP A 188 -12.23 6.59 11.78
N GLU A 189 -12.73 7.48 10.93
CA GLU A 189 -12.00 8.14 9.86
C GLU A 189 -10.89 9.03 10.40
N ALA A 190 -11.11 9.71 11.54
CA ALA A 190 -10.09 10.51 12.19
C ALA A 190 -8.93 9.65 12.72
N PHE A 191 -9.24 8.45 13.23
CA PHE A 191 -8.22 7.50 13.64
C PHE A 191 -7.42 6.98 12.43
N VAL A 192 -8.10 6.57 11.36
CA VAL A 192 -7.47 6.14 10.11
C VAL A 192 -6.59 7.25 9.52
N ALA A 193 -7.03 8.51 9.56
CA ALA A 193 -6.25 9.64 9.10
C ALA A 193 -4.95 9.82 9.90
N LYS A 194 -5.00 9.73 11.24
CA LYS A 194 -3.79 9.81 12.08
C LYS A 194 -2.84 8.64 11.83
N LEU A 195 -3.39 7.43 11.67
CA LEU A 195 -2.62 6.22 11.41
C LEU A 195 -1.92 6.30 10.04
N LYS A 196 -2.64 6.73 8.99
CA LYS A 196 -2.06 7.03 7.67
C LYS A 196 -1.02 8.14 7.73
N ALA A 197 -1.28 9.24 8.44
CA ALA A 197 -0.32 10.35 8.54
C ALA A 197 1.00 9.96 9.21
N ARG A 198 0.97 8.99 10.14
CA ARG A 198 2.16 8.54 10.86
C ARG A 198 2.97 7.48 10.11
N PHE A 199 2.29 6.48 9.55
CA PHE A 199 2.93 5.27 9.02
C PHE A 199 2.98 5.21 7.49
N MET A 200 2.24 6.07 6.81
CA MET A 200 2.33 6.16 5.36
C MET A 200 3.43 7.16 4.99
N PRO A 201 4.44 6.76 4.19
CA PRO A 201 5.51 7.68 3.80
C PRO A 201 4.94 8.84 3.01
N VAL A 202 5.48 10.06 3.17
CA VAL A 202 4.94 11.28 2.53
C VAL A 202 4.80 11.13 1.01
N ASN A 203 5.77 10.45 0.39
CA ASN A 203 5.85 10.25 -1.05
C ASN A 203 5.22 8.94 -1.53
N TRP A 204 4.42 8.26 -0.71
CA TRP A 204 3.86 6.94 -1.05
C TRP A 204 3.14 6.88 -2.39
N LYS A 205 2.53 7.99 -2.85
CA LYS A 205 1.88 8.08 -4.16
C LYS A 205 2.89 8.05 -5.31
N MET A 206 4.00 8.76 -5.16
CA MET A 206 5.07 8.79 -6.14
C MET A 206 5.79 7.44 -6.17
N ASP A 207 6.05 6.85 -5.01
CA ASP A 207 6.66 5.53 -4.91
C ASP A 207 5.77 4.44 -5.54
N ALA A 208 4.45 4.54 -5.34
CA ALA A 208 3.48 3.65 -5.98
C ALA A 208 3.44 3.82 -7.51
N LEU A 209 3.51 5.06 -8.01
CA LEU A 209 3.58 5.34 -9.44
C LEU A 209 4.90 4.85 -10.05
N GLU A 210 6.01 5.07 -9.36
CA GLU A 210 7.32 4.57 -9.78
C GLU A 210 7.31 3.03 -9.86
N GLN A 211 6.76 2.35 -8.85
CA GLN A 211 6.59 0.89 -8.88
C GLN A 211 5.70 0.45 -10.04
N PHE A 212 4.60 1.16 -10.29
CA PHE A 212 3.69 0.85 -11.39
C PHE A 212 4.37 0.99 -12.76
N PHE A 213 5.06 2.10 -13.02
CA PHE A 213 5.76 2.31 -14.30
C PHE A 213 7.04 1.48 -14.42
N GLY A 214 7.65 1.08 -13.29
CA GLY A 214 8.78 0.16 -13.25
C GLY A 214 8.40 -1.30 -13.50
N CYS A 215 7.12 -1.66 -13.35
CA CYS A 215 6.64 -3.00 -13.63
C CYS A 215 6.67 -3.29 -15.14
N SER A 216 7.69 -4.03 -15.59
CA SER A 216 7.77 -4.58 -16.95
C SER A 216 7.66 -6.11 -16.93
N GLN A 217 6.93 -6.69 -17.88
CA GLN A 217 6.77 -8.15 -17.95
C GLN A 217 8.11 -8.86 -18.19
N GLY A 218 8.92 -8.35 -19.13
CA GLY A 218 10.23 -8.93 -19.44
C GLY A 218 10.14 -10.41 -19.81
N LYS A 219 10.89 -11.26 -19.09
CA LYS A 219 10.86 -12.74 -19.22
C LYS A 219 10.02 -13.42 -18.13
N ARG A 220 9.26 -12.66 -17.33
CA ARG A 220 8.44 -13.18 -16.23
C ARG A 220 7.15 -13.80 -16.76
N ASP A 221 6.61 -14.75 -16.00
CA ASP A 221 5.32 -15.36 -16.32
C ASP A 221 4.19 -14.32 -16.26
N PHE A 222 3.24 -14.42 -17.18
CA PHE A 222 2.13 -13.48 -17.30
C PHE A 222 1.31 -13.38 -16.00
N ARG A 223 1.12 -14.51 -15.31
CA ARG A 223 0.36 -14.53 -14.05
C ARG A 223 1.07 -13.75 -12.94
N THR A 224 2.38 -13.90 -12.84
CA THR A 224 3.18 -13.14 -11.85
C THR A 224 3.18 -11.65 -12.16
N PHE A 225 3.33 -11.29 -13.43
CA PHE A 225 3.31 -9.90 -13.86
C PHE A 225 1.95 -9.22 -13.61
N THR A 226 0.85 -9.89 -13.94
CA THR A 226 -0.50 -9.32 -13.72
C THR A 226 -0.84 -9.21 -12.23
N ALA A 227 -0.37 -10.13 -11.39
CA ALA A 227 -0.51 -10.03 -9.94
C ALA A 227 0.23 -8.80 -9.38
N ASP A 228 1.49 -8.60 -9.78
CA ASP A 228 2.28 -7.42 -9.38
C ASP A 228 1.62 -6.11 -9.86
N LEU A 229 1.14 -6.10 -11.10
CA LEU A 229 0.50 -4.92 -11.69
C LEU A 229 -0.82 -4.59 -10.97
N ALA A 230 -1.64 -5.61 -10.67
CA ALA A 230 -2.86 -5.44 -9.89
C ALA A 230 -2.56 -4.91 -8.47
N GLN A 231 -1.47 -5.39 -7.86
CA GLN A 231 -1.02 -4.91 -6.56
C GLN A 231 -0.63 -3.43 -6.61
N CYS A 232 0.13 -3.00 -7.62
CA CYS A 232 0.48 -1.60 -7.83
C CYS A 232 -0.77 -0.74 -8.07
N LEU A 233 -1.71 -1.21 -8.91
CA LEU A 233 -2.96 -0.49 -9.16
C LEU A 233 -3.81 -0.32 -7.89
N GLY A 234 -3.89 -1.34 -7.04
CA GLY A 234 -4.62 -1.27 -5.77
C GLY A 234 -4.06 -0.22 -4.79
N THR A 235 -2.77 0.14 -4.93
CA THR A 235 -2.19 1.22 -4.14
C THR A 235 -2.57 2.60 -4.63
N LEU A 236 -2.87 2.78 -5.92
CA LEU A 236 -3.12 4.09 -6.51
C LEU A 236 -4.57 4.55 -6.24
N PRO A 237 -4.80 5.86 -6.06
CA PRO A 237 -6.16 6.38 -6.05
C PRO A 237 -6.83 6.08 -7.40
N SER A 238 -8.10 5.64 -7.37
CA SER A 238 -8.88 5.32 -8.59
C SER A 238 -8.91 6.48 -9.60
N ALA A 239 -8.80 7.73 -9.13
CA ALA A 239 -8.78 8.93 -9.97
C ALA A 239 -7.43 9.20 -10.69
N THR A 240 -6.36 8.47 -10.39
CA THR A 240 -5.02 8.76 -10.92
C THR A 240 -4.81 8.24 -12.34
N ILE A 241 -5.56 7.21 -12.75
CA ILE A 241 -5.48 6.64 -14.10
C ILE A 241 -6.77 6.99 -14.82
N SER A 242 -6.88 8.24 -15.26
CA SER A 242 -7.95 8.62 -16.18
C SER A 242 -7.56 8.08 -17.55
N THR A 243 -8.07 6.90 -17.91
CA THR A 243 -8.09 6.44 -19.31
C THR A 243 -9.15 7.25 -20.03
N THR A 244 -8.94 8.55 -20.17
CA THR A 244 -9.68 9.32 -21.18
C THR A 244 -9.19 8.79 -22.52
N VAL A 245 -9.87 7.75 -23.01
CA VAL A 245 -9.91 7.43 -24.42
C VAL A 245 -10.34 8.74 -25.06
N CYS A 246 -9.41 9.43 -25.72
CA CYS A 246 -9.72 10.59 -26.53
C CYS A 246 -10.72 10.11 -27.57
N LYS A 247 -12.01 10.33 -27.29
CA LYS A 247 -13.08 10.16 -28.25
C LYS A 247 -12.80 11.25 -29.27
N GLY A 248 -12.14 10.88 -30.38
CA GLY A 248 -12.00 11.77 -31.51
C GLY A 248 -13.41 12.14 -31.94
N ASP A 249 -13.76 13.41 -31.77
CA ASP A 249 -15.02 13.92 -32.27
C ASP A 249 -15.03 13.76 -33.81
N PRO A 250 -16.17 13.34 -34.39
CA PRO A 250 -16.30 12.94 -35.79
C PRO A 250 -16.11 14.09 -36.79
#